data_AF-A0A0L8FQ29-F1
#
_entry.id   AF-A0A0L8FQ29-F1
#
_cell.length_a   1.000
_cell.length_b   1.000
_cell.length_c   1.000
_cell.angle_alpha   90.00
_cell.angle_beta   90.00
_cell.angle_gamma   90.00
#
_symmetry.space_group_name_H-M   'P 1'
#
loop_
_entity.id
_entity.type
_entity.pdbx_description
1 polymer ?
#
loop_
_entity_poly.entity_id
_entity_poly.type
_entity_poly.pdbx_seq_one_letter_code
_entity_poly.pdbx_strand_id
1 'polypeptide(L)'
;LLFQNLTLSNISVCSCHSPGVKPGGEKCDLNSLEICPCREGYTGLFCHQCKHFFYEKDGYCLSCPCNSRSSFFCTLVGEVATCYCKKGYNGKNCDVCDNGYFSYYDMCAKCICNGNVDLNSPEICNPRTGACMHCRHNTTGFACDDCLPGYVGDPILHKNCTYEGFGRTKTSVESQKLSGTVIFVIVLVCFLLIFLSVFLYYHRICTKVKRLNRNQQKDDQASIRFSDMNNQEFDDGNNIACSSGFRIPGQQRDMQYSPLKECL
;
A
#
# COMPACT_ATOMS: atom_id res chain seq x y z
N LEU A 1 48.18 -10.68 -51.85
CA LEU A 1 48.59 -11.92 -51.15
C LEU A 1 48.75 -11.52 -49.68
N LEU A 2 47.77 -11.61 -48.79
CA LEU A 2 46.97 -12.78 -48.40
C LEU A 2 45.64 -12.28 -47.79
N PHE A 3 44.55 -12.36 -48.54
CA PHE A 3 43.23 -12.50 -47.95
C PHE A 3 42.96 -14.01 -47.91
N GLN A 4 43.26 -14.65 -46.78
CA GLN A 4 42.80 -16.02 -46.56
C GLN A 4 41.40 -15.97 -45.95
N ASN A 5 40.43 -16.29 -46.80
CA ASN A 5 39.20 -17.04 -46.53
C ASN A 5 38.94 -17.33 -45.04
N LEU A 6 38.25 -16.42 -44.36
CA LEU A 6 37.42 -16.80 -43.23
C LEU A 6 36.09 -17.25 -43.83
N THR A 7 35.97 -18.56 -44.00
CA THR A 7 34.72 -19.24 -44.25
C THR A 7 33.66 -18.77 -43.24
N LEU A 8 32.41 -18.62 -43.70
CA LEU A 8 31.21 -18.43 -42.89
C LEU A 8 30.96 -19.66 -41.97
N SER A 9 31.90 -19.92 -41.07
CA SER A 9 31.87 -20.99 -40.07
C SER A 9 32.11 -20.46 -38.67
N ASN A 10 31.84 -19.17 -38.42
CA ASN A 10 31.53 -18.73 -37.06
C ASN A 10 30.09 -19.15 -36.75
N ILE A 11 29.90 -20.46 -36.62
CA ILE A 11 28.84 -21.01 -35.79
C ILE A 11 28.98 -20.26 -34.46
N SER A 12 27.96 -19.48 -34.13
CA SER A 12 27.82 -18.87 -32.81
C SER A 12 27.85 -20.00 -31.80
N VAL A 13 29.03 -20.23 -31.21
CA VAL A 13 29.19 -21.12 -30.07
C VAL A 13 28.45 -20.43 -28.94
N CYS A 14 27.17 -20.76 -28.81
CA CYS A 14 26.37 -20.30 -27.72
C CYS A 14 26.83 -21.07 -26.48
N SER A 15 27.38 -20.34 -25.52
CA SER A 15 27.95 -20.89 -24.29
C SER A 15 27.29 -20.20 -23.12
N CYS A 16 26.40 -20.92 -22.44
CA CYS A 16 25.77 -20.42 -21.24
C CYS A 16 26.77 -20.43 -20.06
N HIS A 17 26.70 -19.42 -19.20
CA HIS A 17 27.56 -19.33 -18.03
C HIS A 17 27.19 -20.41 -17.00
N SER A 18 28.06 -21.43 -16.85
CA SER A 18 27.78 -22.63 -16.05
C SER A 18 27.24 -22.37 -14.62
N PRO A 19 27.80 -21.45 -13.81
CA PRO A 19 27.23 -21.13 -12.49
C PRO A 19 25.79 -20.59 -12.54
N GLY A 20 25.46 -19.88 -13.62
CA GLY A 20 24.21 -19.15 -13.75
C GLY A 20 23.06 -19.91 -14.41
N VAL A 21 23.24 -21.17 -14.81
CA VAL A 21 22.27 -21.91 -15.64
C VAL A 21 21.65 -23.06 -14.86
N LYS A 22 20.33 -23.24 -14.99
CA LYS A 22 19.61 -24.33 -14.31
C LYS A 22 20.19 -25.69 -14.73
N PRO A 23 20.21 -26.71 -13.86
CA PRO A 23 20.71 -28.03 -14.20
C PRO A 23 20.07 -28.58 -15.49
N GLY A 24 20.89 -29.05 -16.43
CA GLY A 24 20.43 -29.56 -17.74
C GLY A 24 20.21 -28.47 -18.81
N GLY A 25 20.45 -27.20 -18.47
CA GLY A 25 20.36 -26.06 -19.38
C GLY A 25 21.69 -25.62 -19.99
N GLU A 26 22.78 -26.37 -19.77
CA GLU A 26 24.14 -25.99 -20.17
C GLU A 26 24.29 -25.87 -21.70
N LYS A 27 23.40 -26.54 -22.44
CA LYS A 27 23.25 -26.39 -23.88
C LYS A 27 22.12 -25.41 -24.16
N CYS A 28 22.44 -24.29 -24.79
CA CYS A 28 21.44 -23.32 -25.19
C CYS A 28 20.68 -23.71 -26.46
N ASP A 29 19.48 -23.14 -26.58
CA ASP A 29 18.64 -23.22 -27.76
C ASP A 29 18.49 -21.83 -28.39
N LEU A 30 19.13 -21.61 -29.54
CA LEU A 30 19.09 -20.34 -30.27
C LEU A 30 17.71 -20.05 -30.90
N ASN A 31 16.83 -21.04 -30.98
CA ASN A 31 15.47 -20.88 -31.50
C ASN A 31 14.45 -20.59 -30.39
N SER A 32 14.88 -20.63 -29.13
CA SER A 32 14.06 -20.31 -27.97
C SER A 32 14.08 -18.81 -27.67
N LEU A 33 12.98 -18.30 -27.13
CA LEU A 33 12.92 -16.96 -26.54
C LEU A 33 13.82 -16.84 -25.30
N GLU A 34 14.12 -17.97 -24.64
CA GLU A 34 15.06 -18.09 -23.52
C GLU A 34 16.23 -18.96 -23.97
N ILE A 35 17.30 -18.33 -24.49
CA ILE A 35 18.47 -19.02 -25.04
C ILE A 35 19.15 -19.90 -23.98
N CYS A 36 19.33 -19.37 -22.76
CA CYS A 36 19.86 -20.09 -21.61
C CYS A 36 18.89 -19.94 -20.42
N PRO A 37 18.45 -21.03 -19.79
CA PRO A 37 17.55 -20.95 -18.64
C PRO A 37 18.30 -20.55 -17.37
N CYS A 38 18.20 -19.29 -16.95
CA CYS A 38 19.01 -18.76 -15.85
C CYS A 38 18.50 -19.18 -14.45
N ARG A 39 19.44 -19.44 -13.52
CA ARG A 39 19.17 -19.60 -12.09
C ARG A 39 18.77 -18.27 -11.46
N GLU A 40 18.19 -18.35 -10.27
CA GLU A 40 17.94 -17.17 -9.45
C GLU A 40 19.24 -16.39 -9.19
N GLY A 41 19.15 -15.06 -9.27
CA GLY A 41 20.30 -14.18 -9.12
C GLY A 41 21.09 -13.90 -10.41
N TYR A 42 20.83 -14.64 -11.49
CA TYR A 42 21.48 -14.43 -12.79
C TYR A 42 20.51 -13.83 -13.82
N THR A 43 21.07 -13.13 -14.81
CA THR A 43 20.34 -12.48 -15.90
C THR A 43 21.20 -12.40 -17.17
N GLY A 44 20.59 -11.92 -18.26
CA GLY A 44 21.19 -11.84 -19.60
C GLY A 44 21.00 -13.12 -20.41
N LEU A 45 21.16 -13.02 -21.74
CA LEU A 45 20.90 -14.12 -22.68
C LEU A 45 21.73 -15.38 -22.41
N PHE A 46 22.91 -15.22 -21.80
CA PHE A 46 23.82 -16.31 -21.47
C PHE A 46 24.03 -16.49 -19.95
N CYS A 47 23.19 -15.90 -19.10
CA CYS A 47 23.26 -15.99 -17.64
C CYS A 47 24.59 -15.56 -17.02
N HIS A 48 25.29 -14.62 -17.67
CA HIS A 48 26.62 -14.15 -17.27
C HIS A 48 26.57 -12.89 -16.40
N GLN A 49 25.39 -12.30 -16.21
CA GLN A 49 25.22 -11.08 -15.43
C GLN A 49 24.46 -11.39 -14.16
N CYS A 50 24.75 -10.65 -13.08
CA CYS A 50 23.93 -10.72 -11.88
C CYS A 50 22.68 -9.87 -12.06
N LYS A 51 21.56 -10.43 -11.60
CA LYS A 51 20.28 -9.72 -11.52
C LYS A 51 20.42 -8.56 -10.52
N HIS A 52 19.54 -7.58 -10.65
CA HIS A 52 19.39 -6.53 -9.64
C HIS A 52 19.18 -7.12 -8.24
N PHE A 53 19.80 -6.52 -7.22
CA PHE A 53 19.94 -7.06 -5.85
C PHE A 53 20.83 -8.31 -5.71
N PHE A 54 21.69 -8.57 -6.69
CA PHE A 54 22.78 -9.53 -6.58
C PHE A 54 24.10 -8.88 -6.97
N TYR A 55 25.19 -9.31 -6.35
CA TYR A 55 26.55 -8.90 -6.69
C TYR A 55 27.39 -10.11 -7.08
N GLU A 56 28.40 -9.87 -7.91
CA GLU A 56 29.32 -10.92 -8.35
C GLU A 56 30.44 -11.13 -7.32
N LYS A 57 30.70 -12.39 -6.98
CA LYS A 57 31.84 -12.82 -6.18
C LYS A 57 32.29 -14.19 -6.67
N ASP A 58 33.54 -14.30 -7.09
CA ASP A 58 34.16 -15.54 -7.59
C ASP A 58 33.38 -16.18 -8.75
N GLY A 59 32.77 -15.38 -9.63
CA GLY A 59 31.91 -15.87 -10.72
C GLY A 59 30.51 -16.31 -10.27
N TYR A 60 30.15 -16.15 -9.00
CA TYR A 60 28.82 -16.42 -8.47
C TYR A 60 28.03 -15.14 -8.24
N CYS A 61 26.73 -15.18 -8.50
CA CYS A 61 25.82 -14.08 -8.17
C CYS A 61 25.21 -14.32 -6.79
N LEU A 62 25.64 -13.54 -5.81
CA LEU A 62 25.21 -13.63 -4.42
C LEU A 62 24.19 -12.54 -4.10
N SER A 63 23.20 -12.87 -3.28
CA SER A 63 22.15 -11.91 -2.90
C SER A 63 22.71 -10.78 -2.05
N CYS A 64 22.28 -9.56 -2.34
CA CYS A 64 22.62 -8.38 -1.55
C CYS A 64 22.01 -8.47 -0.14
N PRO A 65 22.79 -8.21 0.94
CA PRO A 65 22.27 -8.14 2.30
C PRO A 65 21.51 -6.83 2.60
N CYS A 66 20.88 -6.22 1.58
CA CYS A 66 20.26 -4.90 1.66
C CYS A 66 18.74 -5.02 1.75
N ASN A 67 18.09 -4.05 2.38
CA ASN A 67 16.65 -3.91 2.30
C ASN A 67 16.23 -3.44 0.89
N SER A 68 15.49 -4.31 0.19
CA SER A 68 15.13 -4.09 -1.21
C SER A 68 14.20 -2.90 -1.45
N ARG A 69 13.48 -2.43 -0.43
CA ARG A 69 12.63 -1.23 -0.56
C ARG A 69 13.42 0.06 -0.42
N SER A 70 14.50 0.06 0.34
CA SER A 70 15.25 1.25 0.74
C SER A 70 16.67 1.35 0.16
N SER A 71 17.13 0.36 -0.61
CA SER A 71 18.37 0.48 -1.40
C SER A 71 18.10 0.44 -2.91
N PHE A 72 19.04 0.96 -3.70
CA PHE A 72 19.04 0.83 -5.15
C PHE A 72 19.69 -0.48 -5.58
N PHE A 73 20.93 -0.73 -5.17
CA PHE A 73 21.67 -1.94 -5.51
C PHE A 73 22.78 -2.14 -4.48
N CYS A 74 23.59 -3.20 -4.64
CA CYS A 74 24.82 -3.36 -3.89
C CYS A 74 25.99 -3.67 -4.83
N THR A 75 27.19 -3.39 -4.37
CA THR A 75 28.43 -3.77 -5.06
C THR A 75 29.40 -4.38 -4.05
N LEU A 76 30.39 -5.11 -4.56
CA LEU A 76 31.47 -5.63 -3.72
C LEU A 76 32.56 -4.56 -3.59
N VAL A 77 32.81 -4.11 -2.36
CA VAL A 77 33.90 -3.18 -2.03
C VAL A 77 34.88 -3.91 -1.12
N GLY A 78 36.05 -4.28 -1.66
CA GLY A 78 36.94 -5.24 -1.02
C GLY A 78 36.27 -6.60 -0.90
N GLU A 79 36.05 -7.07 0.32
CA GLU A 79 35.37 -8.35 0.61
C GLU A 79 33.94 -8.18 1.13
N VAL A 80 33.41 -6.95 1.12
CA VAL A 80 32.14 -6.62 1.75
C VAL A 80 31.14 -6.11 0.73
N ALA A 81 29.98 -6.75 0.67
CA ALA A 81 28.84 -6.25 -0.08
C ALA A 81 28.34 -4.95 0.56
N THR A 82 28.40 -3.86 -0.19
CA THR A 82 28.05 -2.51 0.24
C THR A 82 26.77 -2.06 -0.46
N CYS A 83 25.77 -1.68 0.34
CA CYS A 83 24.46 -1.25 -0.14
C CYS A 83 24.44 0.24 -0.50
N TYR A 84 23.79 0.60 -1.60
CA TYR A 84 23.56 1.99 -1.99
C TYR A 84 22.15 2.41 -1.58
N CYS A 85 22.04 3.13 -0.48
CA CYS A 85 20.76 3.50 0.12
C CYS A 85 20.03 4.59 -0.67
N LYS A 86 18.70 4.51 -0.68
CA LYS A 86 17.82 5.59 -1.13
C LYS A 86 17.89 6.75 -0.13
N LYS A 87 17.53 7.94 -0.60
CA LYS A 87 17.51 9.15 0.24
C LYS A 87 16.67 8.95 1.51
N GLY A 88 17.22 9.33 2.66
CA GLY A 88 16.58 9.20 3.97
C GLY A 88 16.80 7.86 4.66
N TYR A 89 17.51 6.93 4.01
CA TYR A 89 17.91 5.65 4.60
C TYR A 89 19.43 5.59 4.71
N ASN A 90 19.90 4.90 5.74
CA ASN A 90 21.30 4.73 6.08
C ASN A 90 21.50 3.36 6.77
N GLY A 91 22.72 3.09 7.21
CA GLY A 91 23.12 1.79 7.76
C GLY A 91 23.65 0.85 6.70
N LYS A 92 24.37 -0.19 7.13
CA LYS A 92 25.03 -1.16 6.23
C LYS A 92 24.04 -1.82 5.27
N ASN A 93 22.81 -2.03 5.71
CA ASN A 93 21.75 -2.71 4.96
C ASN A 93 20.63 -1.78 4.51
N CYS A 94 20.79 -0.46 4.67
CA CYS A 94 19.76 0.56 4.41
C CYS A 94 18.46 0.37 5.22
N ASP A 95 18.59 -0.13 6.44
CA ASP A 95 17.50 -0.50 7.35
C ASP A 95 17.29 0.52 8.48
N VAL A 96 18.07 1.60 8.51
CA VAL A 96 17.98 2.67 9.50
C VAL A 96 17.64 3.99 8.80
N CYS A 97 16.91 4.87 9.47
CA CYS A 97 16.67 6.21 8.96
C CYS A 97 17.93 7.07 9.09
N ASP A 98 18.20 7.84 8.05
CA ASP A 98 19.32 8.77 8.03
C ASP A 98 19.07 9.94 8.98
N ASN A 99 20.12 10.69 9.33
CA ASN A 99 19.96 11.86 10.19
C ASN A 99 19.00 12.89 9.55
N GLY A 100 18.10 13.45 10.36
CA GLY A 100 17.01 14.30 9.89
C GLY A 100 15.81 13.53 9.31
N TYR A 101 15.79 12.20 9.48
CA TYR A 101 14.65 11.35 9.17
C TYR A 101 14.25 10.52 10.40
N PHE A 102 12.98 10.13 10.47
CA PHE A 102 12.44 9.28 11.52
C PHE A 102 11.60 8.14 10.94
N SER A 103 11.44 7.07 11.72
CA SER A 103 10.65 5.92 11.33
C SER A 103 9.16 6.20 11.46
N TYR A 104 8.44 6.07 10.34
CA TYR A 104 6.99 6.22 10.24
C TYR A 104 6.43 5.10 9.37
N TYR A 105 5.68 4.17 9.98
CA TYR A 105 5.15 2.97 9.32
C TYR A 105 6.21 2.19 8.51
N ASP A 106 7.33 1.86 9.15
CA ASP A 106 8.46 1.12 8.56
C ASP A 106 9.13 1.81 7.35
N MET A 107 8.88 3.11 7.17
CA MET A 107 9.53 3.95 6.18
C MET A 107 10.20 5.14 6.86
N CYS A 108 11.20 5.72 6.19
CA CYS A 108 11.87 6.92 6.70
C CYS A 108 11.23 8.19 6.15
N ALA A 109 10.65 8.97 7.05
CA ALA A 109 10.05 10.27 6.76
C ALA A 109 10.98 11.40 7.19
N LYS A 110 11.06 12.46 6.40
CA LYS A 110 11.90 13.62 6.72
C LYS A 110 11.32 14.38 7.90
N CYS A 111 12.17 14.79 8.84
CA CYS A 111 11.78 15.64 9.95
C CYS A 111 11.45 17.07 9.49
N ILE A 112 10.43 17.65 10.11
CA ILE A 112 9.95 19.00 9.82
C ILE A 112 10.23 19.85 11.05
N CYS A 113 11.38 20.53 11.04
CA CYS A 113 11.83 21.36 12.16
C CYS A 113 11.75 22.86 11.87
N ASN A 114 10.94 23.25 10.87
CA ASN A 114 10.72 24.62 10.43
C ASN A 114 12.00 25.44 10.17
N GLY A 115 13.14 24.80 9.89
CA GLY A 115 14.43 25.51 9.74
C GLY A 115 14.98 26.12 11.04
N ASN A 116 14.43 25.73 12.19
CA ASN A 116 14.86 26.17 13.51
C ASN A 116 15.80 25.16 14.18
N VAL A 117 16.57 24.42 13.39
CA VAL A 117 17.59 23.45 13.86
C VAL A 117 18.83 23.58 13.00
N ASP A 118 19.97 23.14 13.53
CA ASP A 118 21.18 23.01 12.72
C ASP A 118 21.11 21.75 11.86
N LEU A 119 21.12 21.91 10.54
CA LEU A 119 21.13 20.77 9.62
C LEU A 119 22.45 20.00 9.63
N ASN A 120 23.51 20.56 10.23
CA ASN A 120 24.79 19.87 10.43
C ASN A 120 24.89 19.19 11.81
N SER A 121 23.86 19.31 12.66
CA SER A 121 23.81 18.58 13.93
C SER A 121 23.78 17.08 13.68
N PRO A 122 24.50 16.25 14.45
CA PRO A 122 24.40 14.79 14.35
C PRO A 122 23.00 14.27 14.72
N GLU A 123 22.22 15.06 15.44
CA GLU A 123 20.85 14.75 15.86
C GLU A 123 19.93 15.93 15.52
N ILE A 124 19.29 15.87 14.35
CA ILE A 124 18.31 16.89 13.91
C ILE A 124 16.95 16.67 14.60
N CYS A 125 16.55 15.41 14.74
CA CYS A 125 15.30 14.98 15.33
C CYS A 125 15.44 13.57 15.89
N ASN A 126 14.55 13.21 16.80
CA ASN A 126 14.49 11.87 17.34
C ASN A 126 14.09 10.85 16.24
N PRO A 127 14.87 9.80 16.00
CA PRO A 127 14.64 8.88 14.89
C PRO A 127 13.41 7.98 15.05
N ARG A 128 12.79 7.94 16.25
CA ARG A 128 11.56 7.17 16.52
C ARG A 128 10.31 8.04 16.55
N THR A 129 10.41 9.24 17.12
CA THR A 129 9.23 10.11 17.32
C THR A 129 9.10 11.20 16.27
N GLY A 130 10.20 11.57 15.60
CA GLY A 130 10.24 12.71 14.68
C GLY A 130 10.31 14.08 15.35
N ALA A 131 10.32 14.13 16.69
CA ALA A 131 10.42 15.38 17.44
C ALA A 131 11.79 16.02 17.22
N CYS A 132 11.81 17.30 16.85
CA CYS A 132 13.02 18.03 16.58
C CYS A 132 13.88 18.21 17.83
N MET A 133 15.19 18.16 17.66
CA MET A 133 16.17 18.24 18.74
C MET A 133 16.95 19.55 18.62
N HIS A 134 17.34 20.11 19.77
CA HIS A 134 18.16 21.33 19.85
C HIS A 134 17.60 22.52 19.05
N CYS A 135 16.31 22.84 19.26
CA CYS A 135 15.67 24.00 18.64
C CYS A 135 16.49 25.28 18.88
N ARG A 136 16.66 26.06 17.81
CA ARG A 136 17.38 27.34 17.76
C ARG A 136 16.41 28.51 17.68
N HIS A 137 16.93 29.74 17.64
CA HIS A 137 16.14 30.97 17.49
C HIS A 137 15.08 31.16 18.59
N ASN A 138 15.39 30.73 19.82
CA ASN A 138 14.49 30.76 20.97
C ASN A 138 13.15 30.07 20.70
N THR A 139 13.17 28.95 19.99
CA THR A 139 11.99 28.13 19.70
C THR A 139 11.96 26.83 20.49
N THR A 140 10.78 26.22 20.56
CA THR A 140 10.48 24.94 21.21
C THR A 140 9.29 24.27 20.49
N GLY A 141 8.81 23.15 21.01
CA GLY A 141 7.72 22.38 20.40
C GLY A 141 8.24 21.22 19.56
N PHE A 142 7.32 20.38 19.06
CA PHE A 142 7.66 19.16 18.32
C PHE A 142 8.42 19.47 17.03
N ALA A 143 8.06 20.57 16.35
CA ALA A 143 8.63 21.00 15.09
C ALA A 143 9.47 22.28 15.25
N CYS A 144 9.88 22.62 16.48
CA CYS A 144 10.44 23.93 16.82
C CYS A 144 9.52 25.08 16.33
N ASP A 145 8.23 24.91 16.55
CA ASP A 145 7.10 25.66 16.04
C ASP A 145 6.46 26.62 17.06
N ASP A 146 6.99 26.66 18.28
CA ASP A 146 6.59 27.58 19.34
C ASP A 146 7.77 28.46 19.75
N CYS A 147 7.52 29.67 20.25
CA CYS A 147 8.55 30.40 20.97
C CYS A 147 8.75 29.80 22.37
N LEU A 148 9.99 29.86 22.88
CA LEU A 148 10.31 29.43 24.25
C LEU A 148 9.44 30.18 25.28
N PRO A 149 9.19 29.59 26.47
CA PRO A 149 8.53 30.30 27.55
C PRO A 149 9.22 31.64 27.86
N GLY A 150 8.45 32.74 27.86
CA GLY A 150 8.97 34.10 28.04
C GLY A 150 9.36 34.82 26.75
N TYR A 151 9.27 34.14 25.61
CA TYR A 151 9.45 34.74 24.29
C TYR A 151 8.10 34.88 23.58
N VAL A 152 7.97 35.93 22.78
CA VAL A 152 6.80 36.22 21.95
C VAL A 152 7.25 36.52 20.52
N GLY A 153 6.39 36.23 19.54
CA GLY A 153 6.69 36.41 18.13
C GLY A 153 6.14 35.27 17.29
N ASP A 154 6.63 35.17 16.06
CA ASP A 154 6.27 34.13 15.10
C ASP A 154 7.49 33.24 14.80
N PRO A 155 7.51 31.99 15.31
CA PRO A 155 8.64 31.08 15.17
C PRO A 155 8.76 30.44 13.78
N ILE A 156 7.75 30.56 12.90
CA ILE A 156 7.72 29.86 11.60
C ILE A 156 7.98 30.83 10.46
N LEU A 157 7.19 31.89 10.33
CA LEU A 157 7.24 32.80 9.19
C LEU A 157 8.27 33.92 9.42
N HIS A 158 8.16 34.64 10.54
CA HIS A 158 9.00 35.82 10.79
C HIS A 158 10.29 35.53 11.57
N LYS A 159 10.39 34.36 12.21
CA LYS A 159 11.58 33.92 12.98
C LYS A 159 12.01 34.91 14.07
N ASN A 160 11.05 35.61 14.69
CA ASN A 160 11.32 36.75 15.57
C ASN A 160 10.90 36.50 17.03
N CYS A 161 11.20 35.32 17.58
CA CYS A 161 10.99 35.07 19.00
C CYS A 161 11.92 35.96 19.84
N THR A 162 11.36 37.02 20.41
CA THR A 162 12.05 38.00 21.25
C THR A 162 11.59 37.88 22.69
N TYR A 163 12.50 38.13 23.63
CA TYR A 163 12.20 38.06 25.06
C TYR A 163 11.33 39.25 25.46
N GLU A 164 10.09 39.00 25.87
CA GLU A 164 9.32 39.97 26.61
C GLU A 164 9.52 39.66 28.10
N GLY A 165 10.23 40.56 28.79
CA GLY A 165 10.48 40.42 30.23
C GLY A 165 9.20 40.15 31.02
N PHE A 166 9.34 39.40 32.12
CA PHE A 166 8.33 39.09 33.12
C PHE A 166 7.78 40.37 33.80
N GLY A 167 7.05 41.19 33.05
CA GLY A 167 6.60 42.54 33.43
C GLY A 167 5.23 42.91 32.89
N ARG A 168 4.56 42.00 32.19
CA ARG A 168 3.11 42.04 32.05
C ARG A 168 2.59 40.72 32.56
N THR A 169 1.78 40.81 33.62
CA THR A 169 0.78 39.77 33.89
C THR A 169 0.23 39.34 32.54
N LYS A 170 0.45 38.08 32.14
CA LYS A 170 -0.44 37.48 31.17
C LYS A 170 -1.82 37.74 31.76
N THR A 171 -2.60 38.65 31.20
CA THR A 171 -4.00 38.32 31.03
C THR A 171 -3.90 37.03 30.23
N SER A 172 -3.97 35.91 30.95
CA SER A 172 -4.41 34.69 30.35
C SER A 172 -5.69 35.12 29.65
N VAL A 173 -5.62 35.30 28.33
CA VAL A 173 -6.61 34.63 27.52
C VAL A 173 -6.41 33.18 27.94
N GLU A 174 -7.11 32.81 29.01
CA GLU A 174 -7.52 31.46 29.24
C GLU A 174 -8.13 31.14 27.90
N SER A 175 -7.36 30.46 27.05
CA SER A 175 -7.92 29.65 26.00
C SER A 175 -8.93 28.86 26.79
N GLN A 176 -10.21 29.23 26.68
CA GLN A 176 -11.28 28.61 27.43
C GLN A 176 -11.15 27.15 27.02
N LYS A 177 -10.43 26.38 27.85
CA LYS A 177 -10.26 24.96 27.63
C LYS A 177 -11.68 24.50 27.84
N LEU A 178 -12.34 24.22 26.73
CA LEU A 178 -13.71 23.72 26.71
C LEU A 178 -13.72 22.61 27.76
N SER A 179 -14.38 22.87 28.89
CA SER A 179 -14.24 22.03 30.09
C SER A 179 -14.38 20.58 29.67
N GLY A 180 -13.57 19.66 30.24
CA GLY A 180 -13.62 18.24 29.85
C GLY A 180 -15.05 17.67 29.90
N THR A 181 -15.89 18.24 30.77
CA THR A 181 -17.33 17.98 30.84
C THR A 181 -18.09 18.40 29.57
N VAL A 182 -17.78 19.57 29.00
CA VAL A 182 -18.40 20.05 27.76
C VAL A 182 -17.99 19.19 26.56
N ILE A 183 -16.71 18.82 26.45
CA ILE A 183 -16.25 17.89 25.40
C ILE A 183 -16.96 16.53 25.54
N PHE A 184 -17.06 16.01 26.76
CA PHE A 184 -17.75 14.76 27.04
C PHE A 184 -19.25 14.81 26.67
N VAL A 185 -19.93 15.91 26.99
CA VAL A 185 -21.34 16.13 26.61
C VAL A 185 -21.49 16.18 25.08
N ILE A 186 -20.60 16.89 24.37
CA ILE A 186 -20.64 16.96 22.90
C ILE A 186 -20.43 15.58 22.30
N VAL A 187 -19.45 14.81 22.76
CA VAL A 187 -19.16 13.45 22.27
C VAL A 187 -20.34 12.53 22.52
N LEU A 188 -20.96 12.59 23.70
CA LEU A 188 -22.16 11.80 24.01
C LEU A 188 -23.34 12.17 23.11
N VAL A 189 -23.60 13.46 22.89
CA VAL A 189 -24.68 13.91 22.00
C VAL A 189 -24.41 13.44 20.57
N CYS A 190 -23.18 13.60 20.06
CA CYS A 190 -22.80 13.11 18.74
C CYS A 190 -22.97 11.59 18.62
N PHE A 191 -22.56 10.82 19.63
CA PHE A 191 -22.71 9.37 19.65
C PHE A 191 -24.20 8.95 19.63
N LEU A 192 -25.04 9.61 20.43
CA LEU A 192 -26.48 9.36 20.44
C LEU A 192 -27.15 9.71 19.11
N LEU A 193 -26.74 10.81 18.47
CA LEU A 193 -27.25 11.19 17.14
C LEU A 193 -26.84 10.19 16.06
N ILE A 194 -25.58 9.73 16.09
CA ILE A 194 -25.09 8.68 15.17
C ILE A 194 -25.89 7.39 15.41
N PHE A 195 -26.02 6.95 16.66
CA PHE A 195 -26.78 5.75 17.00
C PHE A 195 -28.24 5.84 16.56
N LEU A 196 -28.90 6.99 16.78
CA LEU A 196 -30.27 7.22 16.35
C LEU A 196 -30.38 7.20 14.82
N SER A 197 -29.46 7.84 14.11
CA SER A 197 -29.47 7.85 12.63
C SER A 197 -29.29 6.45 12.05
N VAL A 198 -28.38 5.65 12.62
CA VAL A 198 -28.15 4.26 12.23
C VAL A 198 -29.38 3.41 12.55
N PHE A 199 -29.96 3.57 13.74
CA PHE A 199 -31.20 2.88 14.12
C PHE A 199 -32.36 3.21 13.18
N LEU A 200 -32.58 4.48 12.87
CA LEU A 200 -33.62 4.93 11.92
C LEU A 200 -33.34 4.42 10.50
N TYR A 201 -32.09 4.36 10.09
CA TYR A 201 -31.67 3.80 8.81
C TYR A 201 -32.01 2.30 8.72
N TYR A 202 -31.61 1.51 9.73
CA TYR A 202 -31.95 0.09 9.82
C TYR A 202 -33.47 -0.12 9.89
N HIS A 203 -34.18 0.65 10.71
CA HIS A 203 -35.64 0.57 10.79
C HIS A 203 -36.31 0.89 9.45
N ARG A 204 -35.82 1.88 8.70
CA ARG A 204 -36.31 2.19 7.33
C ARG A 204 -36.03 1.05 6.35
N ILE A 205 -34.89 0.40 6.43
CA ILE A 205 -34.57 -0.76 5.58
C ILE A 205 -35.47 -1.94 5.95
N CYS A 206 -35.55 -2.31 7.23
CA CYS A 206 -36.40 -3.41 7.68
C CYS A 206 -37.88 -3.18 7.35
N THR A 207 -38.39 -1.95 7.47
CA THR A 207 -39.77 -1.64 7.08
C THR A 207 -39.97 -1.71 5.57
N LYS A 208 -39.00 -1.30 4.75
CA LYS A 208 -39.03 -1.51 3.29
C LYS A 208 -39.01 -3.00 2.92
N VAL A 209 -38.13 -3.79 3.51
CA VAL A 209 -38.04 -5.24 3.27
C VAL A 209 -39.33 -5.94 3.69
N LYS A 210 -39.90 -5.61 4.88
CA LYS A 210 -41.21 -6.13 5.31
C LYS A 210 -42.37 -5.68 4.43
N ARG A 211 -42.28 -4.53 3.74
CA ARG A 211 -43.27 -4.09 2.76
C ARG A 211 -43.12 -4.83 1.43
N LEU A 212 -41.90 -4.98 0.93
CA LEU A 212 -41.60 -5.74 -0.28
C LEU A 212 -42.02 -7.21 -0.13
N ASN A 213 -41.71 -7.84 1.01
CA ASN A 213 -42.09 -9.23 1.24
C ASN A 213 -43.61 -9.42 1.34
N ARG A 214 -44.34 -8.46 1.94
CA ARG A 214 -45.82 -8.47 1.95
C ARG A 214 -46.44 -8.23 0.58
N ASN A 215 -45.79 -7.44 -0.27
CA ASN A 215 -46.26 -7.24 -1.64
C ASN A 215 -45.97 -8.48 -2.49
N GLN A 216 -44.80 -9.09 -2.35
CA GLN A 216 -44.45 -10.32 -3.05
C GLN A 216 -45.36 -11.49 -2.66
N GLN A 217 -45.68 -11.65 -1.37
CA GLN A 217 -46.65 -12.66 -0.91
C GLN A 217 -48.07 -12.41 -1.45
N LYS A 218 -48.46 -11.15 -1.72
CA LYS A 218 -49.72 -10.81 -2.39
C LYS A 218 -49.68 -11.10 -3.89
N ASP A 219 -48.57 -10.85 -4.55
CA ASP A 219 -48.38 -11.13 -5.98
C ASP A 219 -48.34 -12.64 -6.24
N ASP A 220 -47.70 -13.42 -5.36
CA ASP A 220 -47.68 -14.89 -5.43
C ASP A 220 -49.08 -15.49 -5.19
N GLN A 221 -49.87 -14.96 -4.24
CA GLN A 221 -51.27 -15.38 -4.07
C GLN A 221 -52.18 -14.97 -5.24
N ALA A 222 -51.92 -13.83 -5.89
CA ALA A 222 -52.64 -13.42 -7.09
C ALA A 222 -52.26 -14.28 -8.30
N SER A 223 -50.99 -14.70 -8.41
CA SER A 223 -50.50 -15.59 -9.46
C SER A 223 -51.09 -17.00 -9.35
N ILE A 224 -51.16 -17.57 -8.14
CA ILE A 224 -51.80 -18.88 -7.89
C ILE A 224 -53.30 -18.84 -8.27
N ARG A 225 -54.02 -17.74 -7.93
CA ARG A 225 -55.42 -17.55 -8.35
C ARG A 225 -55.62 -17.46 -9.86
N PHE A 226 -54.63 -16.92 -10.59
CA PHE A 226 -54.67 -16.86 -12.06
C PHE A 226 -54.42 -18.23 -12.71
N SER A 227 -53.57 -19.07 -12.12
CA SER A 227 -53.31 -20.43 -12.60
C SER A 227 -54.52 -21.36 -12.42
N ASP A 228 -55.30 -21.17 -11.36
CA ASP A 228 -56.50 -21.98 -11.11
C ASP A 228 -57.67 -21.65 -12.06
N MET A 229 -57.74 -20.45 -12.63
CA MET A 229 -58.78 -20.09 -13.62
C MET A 229 -58.46 -20.49 -15.07
N ASN A 230 -57.20 -20.85 -15.38
CA ASN A 230 -56.79 -21.25 -16.74
C ASN A 230 -56.77 -22.77 -16.96
N ASN A 231 -57.14 -23.58 -15.96
CA ASN A 231 -57.20 -25.05 -16.05
C ASN A 231 -58.62 -25.61 -16.20
N GLN A 232 -59.60 -24.76 -16.54
CA GLN A 232 -60.94 -25.19 -16.93
C GLN A 232 -61.31 -24.57 -18.27
N GLU A 233 -60.73 -25.03 -19.37
CA GLU A 233 -61.43 -25.19 -20.65
C GLU A 233 -60.55 -25.89 -21.71
N PHE A 234 -61.20 -26.82 -22.41
CA PHE A 234 -60.83 -27.42 -23.71
C PHE A 234 -59.93 -28.67 -23.73
N ASP A 235 -60.56 -29.81 -23.41
CA ASP A 235 -60.38 -31.05 -24.18
C ASP A 235 -60.75 -30.76 -25.65
N ASP A 236 -59.78 -30.85 -26.57
CA ASP A 236 -59.95 -31.53 -27.85
C ASP A 236 -58.61 -31.63 -28.59
N GLY A 237 -58.32 -32.84 -29.06
CA GLY A 237 -56.99 -33.24 -29.53
C GLY A 237 -56.55 -32.57 -30.84
N ASN A 238 -55.27 -32.20 -30.89
CA ASN A 238 -54.43 -32.44 -32.07
C ASN A 238 -52.93 -32.27 -31.74
N ASN A 239 -52.14 -33.21 -32.24
CA ASN A 239 -50.67 -33.24 -32.21
C ASN A 239 -50.06 -32.05 -32.95
N ILE A 240 -49.22 -31.24 -32.30
CA ILE A 240 -48.06 -30.59 -32.94
C ILE A 240 -46.90 -30.52 -31.96
N ALA A 241 -45.88 -31.34 -32.22
CA ALA A 241 -44.56 -31.18 -31.61
C ALA A 241 -43.79 -30.08 -32.35
N CYS A 242 -43.31 -29.07 -31.63
CA CYS A 242 -42.27 -28.18 -32.12
C CYS A 242 -41.07 -28.22 -31.16
N SER A 243 -40.03 -28.93 -31.61
CA SER A 243 -38.67 -28.80 -31.10
C SER A 243 -37.96 -27.60 -31.74
N SER A 244 -36.92 -27.17 -31.03
CA SER A 244 -35.73 -26.40 -31.46
C SER A 244 -35.77 -24.87 -31.33
N GLY A 245 -34.91 -24.37 -30.43
CA GLY A 245 -34.57 -22.97 -30.24
C GLY A 245 -33.33 -22.79 -29.37
N PHE A 246 -32.16 -22.89 -30.01
CA PHE A 246 -30.86 -22.26 -29.69
C PHE A 246 -30.27 -22.25 -28.26
N ARG A 247 -29.08 -22.85 -28.16
CA ARG A 247 -28.16 -22.87 -27.01
C ARG A 247 -27.23 -21.64 -27.07
N ILE A 248 -27.12 -20.88 -25.97
CA ILE A 248 -25.98 -19.97 -25.71
C ILE A 248 -25.19 -20.58 -24.53
N PRO A 249 -23.87 -20.78 -24.61
CA PRO A 249 -23.09 -21.32 -23.51
C PRO A 249 -22.60 -20.20 -22.59
N GLY A 250 -22.92 -20.29 -21.30
CA GLY A 250 -22.33 -19.42 -20.28
C GLY A 250 -23.19 -19.31 -19.03
N GLN A 251 -22.58 -19.61 -17.88
CA GLN A 251 -23.08 -19.40 -16.52
C GLN A 251 -24.15 -20.38 -15.99
N GLN A 252 -23.69 -21.57 -15.60
CA GLN A 252 -24.14 -22.13 -14.32
C GLN A 252 -23.73 -21.16 -13.21
N ARG A 253 -24.70 -20.41 -12.67
CA ARG A 253 -24.63 -19.97 -11.28
C ARG A 253 -25.65 -20.78 -10.53
N ASP A 254 -25.18 -21.83 -9.88
CA ASP A 254 -25.85 -22.41 -8.72
C ASP A 254 -26.03 -21.28 -7.69
N MET A 255 -27.21 -20.64 -7.68
CA MET A 255 -27.63 -19.82 -6.55
C MET A 255 -28.07 -20.75 -5.43
N GLN A 256 -27.07 -21.24 -4.70
CA GLN A 256 -27.26 -21.88 -3.41
C GLN A 256 -27.74 -20.79 -2.44
N TYR A 257 -29.05 -20.70 -2.23
CA TYR A 257 -29.62 -19.88 -1.18
C TYR A 257 -29.11 -20.41 0.17
N SER A 258 -28.18 -19.67 0.77
CA SER A 258 -27.88 -19.83 2.19
C SER A 258 -29.06 -19.25 2.99
N PRO A 259 -29.60 -19.97 3.99
CA PRO A 259 -30.64 -19.41 4.85
C PRO A 259 -29.99 -18.34 5.75
N LEU A 260 -30.26 -17.06 5.48
CA LEU A 260 -29.82 -15.99 6.36
C LEU A 260 -30.73 -15.97 7.60
N LYS A 261 -30.06 -16.15 8.74
CA LYS A 261 -30.54 -16.02 10.12
C LYS A 261 -31.65 -14.98 10.28
N GLU A 262 -32.71 -15.41 10.97
CA GLU A 262 -33.76 -14.54 11.49
C GLU A 262 -33.14 -13.38 12.29
N CYS A 263 -33.59 -12.16 11.99
CA CYS A 263 -33.26 -10.99 12.79
C CYS A 263 -33.97 -11.09 14.15
N LEU A 264 -33.21 -11.38 15.21
CA LEU A 264 -33.54 -11.02 16.59
C LEU A 264 -33.22 -9.54 16.83
#